data_AF-A0A831R1I2-F1
#
_entry.id   AF-A0A831R1I2-F1
#
_cell.length_a   1.000
_cell.length_b   1.000
_cell.length_c   1.000
_cell.angle_alpha   90.00
_cell.angle_beta   90.00
_cell.angle_gamma   90.00
#
_symmetry.space_group_name_H-M   'P 1'
#
loop_
_entity.id
_entity.type
_entity.pdbx_description
1 polymer ?
#
loop_
_entity_poly.entity_id
_entity_poly.type
_entity_poly.pdbx_seq_one_letter_code
_entity_poly.pdbx_strand_id
1 'polypeptide(L)'
;MSENDTADAGHAAEFERWANVFTAHKAFSHPSELHGALCGRLAAGSRLEDQDWLAMVCEHMGLPESATDEADDLSVFMNDAYEQALAFLKSADMSFHPLLPDDDYALDQRLEALVAWVRGFLEGMALSAGESLGEAPDEIRELIADMVAISQVSEDEASDHESEQQLLEITEYIRLGALAVFTEFNPPEKPASPYAPTLH
;
A
#
# COMPACT_ATOMS: atom_id res chain seq x y z
N MET A 1 -0.49 16.51 23.89
CA MET A 1 -0.36 15.59 22.75
C MET A 1 -0.30 16.46 21.52
N SER A 2 0.79 16.37 20.78
CA SER A 2 0.94 17.06 19.50
C SER A 2 0.01 16.44 18.46
N GLU A 3 -0.28 17.13 17.35
CA GLU A 3 -1.04 16.53 16.23
C GLU A 3 -0.33 15.29 15.65
N ASN A 4 1.00 15.22 15.77
CA ASN A 4 1.81 14.07 15.38
C ASN A 4 1.56 12.86 16.29
N ASP A 5 1.51 13.07 17.62
CA ASP A 5 1.25 11.99 18.59
C ASP A 5 -0.12 11.34 18.35
N THR A 6 -1.10 12.11 17.87
CA THR A 6 -2.45 11.60 17.56
C THR A 6 -2.52 10.87 16.23
N ALA A 7 -1.73 11.28 15.23
CA ALA A 7 -1.64 10.61 13.95
C ALA A 7 -0.93 9.26 14.09
N ASP A 8 0.19 9.22 14.82
CA ASP A 8 0.95 7.99 15.10
C ASP A 8 0.09 6.96 15.85
N ALA A 9 -0.67 7.40 16.86
CA ALA A 9 -1.61 6.54 17.57
C ALA A 9 -2.77 6.03 16.67
N GLY A 10 -3.16 6.81 15.66
CA GLY A 10 -4.16 6.40 14.66
C GLY A 10 -3.64 5.32 13.73
N HIS A 11 -2.39 5.44 13.26
CA HIS A 11 -1.75 4.44 12.39
C HIS A 11 -1.49 3.13 13.13
N ALA A 12 -0.99 3.20 14.37
CA ALA A 12 -0.80 2.03 15.23
C ALA A 12 -2.10 1.23 15.41
N ALA A 13 -3.20 1.94 15.73
CA ALA A 13 -4.50 1.32 15.89
C ALA A 13 -5.00 0.66 14.59
N GLU A 14 -4.67 1.21 13.42
CA GLU A 14 -5.06 0.63 12.13
C GLU A 14 -4.29 -0.67 11.84
N PHE A 15 -2.98 -0.72 12.10
CA PHE A 15 -2.20 -1.96 11.99
C PHE A 15 -2.79 -3.07 12.87
N GLU A 16 -3.11 -2.76 14.13
CA GLU A 16 -3.73 -3.71 15.04
C GLU A 16 -5.08 -4.23 14.53
N ARG A 17 -5.91 -3.37 13.93
CA ARG A 17 -7.20 -3.80 13.35
C ARG A 17 -6.98 -4.81 12.22
N TRP A 18 -6.06 -4.54 11.32
CA TRP A 18 -5.67 -5.46 10.24
C TRP A 18 -5.11 -6.78 10.79
N ALA A 19 -4.18 -6.71 11.75
CA ALA A 19 -3.58 -7.88 12.38
C ALA A 19 -4.62 -8.77 13.07
N ASN A 20 -5.61 -8.16 13.73
CA ASN A 20 -6.72 -8.88 14.35
C ASN A 20 -7.62 -9.59 13.32
N VAL A 21 -7.94 -8.92 12.20
CA VAL A 21 -8.71 -9.54 11.10
C VAL A 21 -7.94 -10.71 10.49
N PHE A 22 -6.65 -10.55 10.22
CA PHE A 22 -5.79 -11.61 9.70
C PHE A 22 -5.71 -12.81 10.66
N THR A 23 -5.55 -12.55 11.95
CA THR A 23 -5.53 -13.58 13.00
C THR A 23 -6.86 -14.32 13.09
N ALA A 24 -7.99 -13.61 13.07
CA ALA A 24 -9.33 -14.20 13.14
C ALA A 24 -9.59 -15.17 11.98
N HIS A 25 -9.08 -14.84 10.79
CA HIS A 25 -9.23 -15.66 9.59
C HIS A 25 -8.09 -16.67 9.38
N LYS A 26 -7.07 -16.67 10.25
CA LYS A 26 -5.87 -17.51 10.14
C LYS A 26 -5.15 -17.31 8.80
N ALA A 27 -5.06 -16.05 8.37
CA ALA A 27 -4.34 -15.69 7.16
C ALA A 27 -2.87 -16.14 7.27
N PHE A 28 -2.29 -16.55 6.13
CA PHE A 28 -0.90 -17.00 6.10
C PHE A 28 0.10 -15.88 5.78
N SER A 29 -0.35 -14.79 5.17
CA SER A 29 0.47 -13.65 4.75
C SER A 29 0.50 -12.55 5.81
N HIS A 30 1.42 -11.59 5.64
CA HIS A 30 1.53 -10.45 6.54
C HIS A 30 0.50 -9.36 6.17
N PRO A 31 -0.18 -8.70 7.14
CA PRO A 31 -1.18 -7.68 6.83
C PRO A 31 -0.64 -6.51 5.99
N SER A 32 0.59 -6.09 6.27
CA SER A 32 1.28 -5.05 5.49
C SER A 32 1.48 -5.42 4.03
N GLU A 33 1.63 -6.71 3.71
CA GLU A 33 1.80 -7.17 2.32
C GLU A 33 0.53 -6.95 1.50
N LEU A 34 -0.64 -7.35 2.02
CA LEU A 34 -1.91 -7.10 1.34
C LEU A 34 -2.21 -5.60 1.21
N HIS A 35 -1.95 -4.81 2.26
CA HIS A 35 -2.09 -3.36 2.17
C HIS A 35 -1.14 -2.75 1.12
N GLY A 36 0.10 -3.25 1.04
CA GLY A 36 1.05 -2.92 -0.02
C GLY A 36 0.48 -3.24 -1.40
N ALA A 37 -0.03 -4.45 -1.60
CA ALA A 37 -0.59 -4.90 -2.88
C ALA A 37 -1.79 -4.06 -3.35
N LEU A 38 -2.69 -3.73 -2.43
CA LEU A 38 -3.76 -2.76 -2.67
C LEU A 38 -3.20 -1.40 -3.13
N CYS A 39 -2.29 -0.84 -2.34
CA CYS A 39 -1.70 0.47 -2.62
C CYS A 39 -0.94 0.48 -3.96
N GLY A 40 -0.24 -0.59 -4.31
CA GLY A 40 0.47 -0.75 -5.58
C GLY A 40 -0.49 -0.71 -6.77
N ARG A 41 -1.61 -1.44 -6.69
CA ARG A 41 -2.65 -1.39 -7.74
C ARG A 41 -3.25 0.00 -7.89
N LEU A 42 -3.58 0.66 -6.78
CA LEU A 42 -4.14 2.01 -6.78
C LEU A 42 -3.14 3.04 -7.32
N ALA A 43 -1.88 2.94 -6.91
CA ALA A 43 -0.77 3.78 -7.35
C ALA A 43 -0.53 3.65 -8.85
N ALA A 44 -0.62 2.45 -9.41
CA ALA A 44 -0.53 2.21 -10.86
C ALA A 44 -1.81 2.58 -11.65
N GLY A 45 -2.82 3.17 -11.01
CA GLY A 45 -4.02 3.68 -11.67
C GLY A 45 -5.21 2.71 -11.72
N SER A 46 -5.07 1.50 -11.20
CA SER A 46 -6.16 0.52 -11.17
C SER A 46 -7.29 0.95 -10.24
N ARG A 47 -8.54 0.65 -10.64
CA ARG A 47 -9.75 0.79 -9.84
C ARG A 47 -10.50 -0.54 -9.95
N LEU A 48 -10.32 -1.38 -8.93
CA LEU A 48 -10.91 -2.71 -8.89
C LEU A 48 -12.40 -2.59 -8.57
N GLU A 49 -13.20 -3.47 -9.17
CA GLU A 49 -14.56 -3.70 -8.69
C GLU A 49 -14.50 -4.53 -7.39
N ASP A 50 -15.53 -4.40 -6.55
CA ASP A 50 -15.58 -5.03 -5.22
C ASP A 50 -15.29 -6.54 -5.28
N GLN A 51 -15.82 -7.24 -6.28
CA GLN A 51 -15.60 -8.69 -6.44
C GLN A 51 -14.14 -9.03 -6.75
N ASP A 52 -13.47 -8.26 -7.61
CA ASP A 52 -12.06 -8.47 -7.95
C ASP A 52 -11.15 -8.15 -6.76
N TRP A 53 -11.50 -7.11 -5.99
CA TRP A 53 -10.81 -6.77 -4.76
C TRP A 53 -10.94 -7.88 -3.70
N LEU A 54 -12.16 -8.36 -3.45
CA LEU A 54 -12.38 -9.42 -2.46
C LEU A 54 -11.77 -10.77 -2.88
N ALA A 55 -11.72 -11.07 -4.17
CA ALA A 55 -10.98 -12.24 -4.68
C ALA A 55 -9.47 -12.12 -4.38
N MET A 56 -8.90 -10.93 -4.61
CA MET A 56 -7.50 -10.64 -4.28
C MET A 56 -7.22 -10.75 -2.77
N VAL A 57 -8.12 -10.25 -1.92
CA VAL A 57 -8.05 -10.42 -0.45
C VAL A 57 -7.99 -11.91 -0.09
N CYS A 58 -8.91 -12.72 -0.63
CA CYS A 58 -8.95 -14.16 -0.37
C CYS A 58 -7.66 -14.86 -0.82
N GLU A 59 -7.13 -14.50 -1.99
CA GLU A 59 -5.87 -15.04 -2.50
C GLU A 59 -4.69 -14.72 -1.56
N HIS A 60 -4.49 -13.45 -1.21
CA HIS A 60 -3.40 -13.04 -0.33
C HIS A 60 -3.55 -13.63 1.07
N MET A 61 -4.76 -13.72 1.63
CA MET A 61 -4.99 -14.31 2.95
C MET A 61 -4.98 -15.84 2.94
N GLY A 62 -5.12 -16.48 1.77
CA GLY A 62 -5.21 -17.94 1.61
C GLY A 62 -6.54 -18.52 2.04
N LEU A 63 -7.59 -17.76 1.81
CA LEU A 63 -8.96 -18.11 2.13
C LEU A 63 -9.68 -18.64 0.89
N PRO A 64 -10.69 -19.51 1.04
CA PRO A 64 -11.58 -19.82 -0.06
C PRO A 64 -12.33 -18.56 -0.51
N GLU A 65 -12.68 -18.46 -1.80
CA GLU A 65 -13.44 -17.33 -2.34
C GLU A 65 -14.76 -17.07 -1.59
N SER A 66 -15.38 -18.11 -1.03
CA SER A 66 -16.60 -17.99 -0.21
C SER A 66 -16.40 -17.33 1.17
N ALA A 67 -15.17 -16.96 1.54
CA ALA A 67 -14.86 -16.26 2.80
C ALA A 67 -15.24 -14.77 2.76
N THR A 68 -15.61 -14.24 1.60
CA THR A 68 -15.95 -12.82 1.40
C THR A 68 -17.36 -12.63 0.83
N ASP A 69 -18.25 -13.62 1.01
CA ASP A 69 -19.67 -13.48 0.67
C ASP A 69 -20.26 -12.20 1.34
N GLU A 70 -21.19 -11.51 0.66
CA GLU A 70 -21.65 -10.11 0.86
C GLU A 70 -22.22 -9.74 2.27
N ALA A 71 -22.01 -10.53 3.30
CA ALA A 71 -22.41 -10.25 4.69
C ALA A 71 -21.37 -10.65 5.74
N ASP A 72 -20.12 -10.94 5.35
CA ASP A 72 -19.04 -11.26 6.30
C ASP A 72 -18.30 -9.98 6.78
N ASP A 73 -17.89 -9.98 8.05
CA ASP A 73 -17.14 -8.89 8.69
C ASP A 73 -15.84 -8.58 7.93
N LEU A 74 -15.25 -9.60 7.28
CA LEU A 74 -14.07 -9.46 6.43
C LEU A 74 -14.33 -8.58 5.20
N SER A 75 -15.44 -8.81 4.51
CA SER A 75 -15.78 -8.09 3.27
C SER A 75 -16.01 -6.60 3.54
N VAL A 76 -16.74 -6.28 4.61
CA VAL A 76 -17.00 -4.91 5.05
C VAL A 76 -15.69 -4.21 5.41
N PHE A 77 -14.85 -4.86 6.24
CA PHE A 77 -13.58 -4.30 6.65
C PHE A 77 -12.66 -4.01 5.47
N MET A 78 -12.55 -4.94 4.51
CA MET A 78 -11.64 -4.79 3.38
C MET A 78 -12.12 -3.78 2.35
N ASN A 79 -13.43 -3.60 2.18
CA ASN A 79 -13.97 -2.54 1.33
C ASN A 79 -13.74 -1.15 1.96
N ASP A 80 -13.95 -1.00 3.27
CA ASP A 80 -13.62 0.24 3.98
C ASP A 80 -12.12 0.57 3.85
N ALA A 81 -11.27 -0.45 3.97
CA ALA A 81 -9.83 -0.31 3.82
C ALA A 81 -9.42 0.11 2.39
N TYR A 82 -10.11 -0.39 1.37
CA TYR A 82 -9.93 0.04 -0.02
C TYR A 82 -10.21 1.54 -0.18
N GLU A 83 -11.37 1.99 0.29
CA GLU A 83 -11.79 3.39 0.19
C GLU A 83 -10.82 4.31 0.93
N GLN A 84 -10.40 3.90 2.13
CA GLN A 84 -9.47 4.64 2.96
C GLN A 84 -8.08 4.78 2.30
N ALA A 85 -7.51 3.68 1.79
CA ALA A 85 -6.23 3.71 1.10
C ALA A 85 -6.26 4.65 -0.13
N LEU A 86 -7.33 4.59 -0.92
CA LEU A 86 -7.51 5.48 -2.07
C LEU A 86 -7.68 6.95 -1.65
N ALA A 87 -8.39 7.22 -0.55
CA ALA A 87 -8.56 8.57 -0.02
C ALA A 87 -7.21 9.16 0.44
N PHE A 88 -6.41 8.39 1.17
CA PHE A 88 -5.10 8.84 1.64
C PHE A 88 -4.11 9.06 0.50
N LEU A 89 -4.06 8.17 -0.49
CA LEU A 89 -3.19 8.35 -1.68
C LEU A 89 -3.57 9.60 -2.50
N LYS A 90 -4.84 9.99 -2.50
CA LYS A 90 -5.33 11.22 -3.16
C LYS A 90 -5.17 12.48 -2.31
N SER A 91 -4.84 12.36 -1.03
CA SER A 91 -4.92 13.48 -0.10
C SER A 91 -3.83 14.53 -0.38
N ALA A 92 -4.22 15.80 -0.41
CA ALA A 92 -3.32 16.90 -0.70
C ALA A 92 -2.36 17.24 0.47
N ASP A 93 -2.68 16.78 1.67
CA ASP A 93 -1.85 16.93 2.87
C ASP A 93 -0.80 15.82 3.04
N MET A 94 -0.70 14.90 2.07
CA MET A 94 0.23 13.77 2.09
C MET A 94 0.04 12.88 3.33
N SER A 95 -1.21 12.67 3.79
CA SER A 95 -1.55 11.85 4.96
C SER A 95 -1.37 10.33 4.79
N PHE A 96 -0.91 9.87 3.62
CA PHE A 96 -0.68 8.45 3.38
C PHE A 96 0.51 7.94 4.19
N HIS A 97 0.34 6.77 4.82
CA HIS A 97 1.38 5.99 5.48
C HIS A 97 1.27 4.51 5.10
N PRO A 98 2.39 3.80 4.90
CA PRO A 98 2.40 2.34 4.85
C PRO A 98 1.81 1.76 6.14
N LEU A 99 1.06 0.65 6.02
CA LEU A 99 0.48 -0.05 7.16
C LEU A 99 1.58 -0.86 7.85
N LEU A 100 2.11 -0.37 8.96
CA LEU A 100 3.24 -0.94 9.68
C LEU A 100 2.94 -1.00 11.18
N PRO A 101 3.55 -1.94 11.93
CA PRO A 101 3.50 -1.93 13.37
C PRO A 101 4.21 -0.69 13.94
N ASP A 102 3.80 -0.27 15.14
CA ASP A 102 4.37 0.86 15.85
C ASP A 102 5.65 0.50 16.63
N ASP A 103 6.21 1.46 17.36
CA ASP A 103 7.47 1.32 18.09
C ASP A 103 7.40 0.41 19.33
N ASP A 104 6.21 -0.09 19.69
CA ASP A 104 6.05 -1.16 20.68
C ASP A 104 6.53 -2.52 20.13
N TYR A 105 6.65 -2.68 18.80
CA TYR A 105 7.20 -3.85 18.14
C TYR A 105 8.73 -3.79 18.03
N ALA A 106 9.36 -4.96 18.04
CA ALA A 106 10.80 -5.05 17.86
C ALA A 106 11.21 -4.54 16.45
N LEU A 107 12.44 -3.99 16.36
CA LEU A 107 12.92 -3.34 15.14
C LEU A 107 12.90 -4.29 13.93
N ASP A 108 13.30 -5.53 14.15
CA ASP A 108 13.28 -6.61 13.16
C ASP A 108 11.86 -6.90 12.64
N GLN A 109 10.86 -6.92 13.53
CA GLN A 109 9.46 -7.11 13.16
C GLN A 109 8.90 -5.94 12.33
N ARG A 110 9.28 -4.70 12.67
CA ARG A 110 8.89 -3.52 11.90
C ARG A 110 9.56 -3.47 10.53
N LEU A 111 10.82 -3.86 10.45
CA LEU A 111 11.51 -4.01 9.17
C LEU A 111 10.87 -5.11 8.32
N GLU A 112 10.56 -6.27 8.89
CA GLU A 112 9.88 -7.36 8.20
C GLU A 112 8.55 -6.88 7.60
N ALA A 113 7.76 -6.14 8.39
CA ALA A 113 6.52 -5.53 7.92
C ALA A 113 6.73 -4.54 6.77
N LEU A 114 7.78 -3.72 6.82
CA LEU A 114 8.13 -2.78 5.76
C LEU A 114 8.54 -3.52 4.48
N VAL A 115 9.39 -4.52 4.59
CA VAL A 115 9.81 -5.37 3.46
C VAL A 115 8.60 -6.08 2.84
N ALA A 116 7.71 -6.62 3.68
CA ALA A 116 6.45 -7.22 3.24
C ALA A 116 5.56 -6.21 2.52
N TRP A 117 5.43 -4.99 3.06
CA TRP A 117 4.67 -3.91 2.43
C TRP A 117 5.23 -3.55 1.04
N VAL A 118 6.56 -3.40 0.92
CA VAL A 118 7.22 -3.08 -0.35
C VAL A 118 7.05 -4.21 -1.37
N ARG A 119 7.16 -5.47 -0.95
CA ARG A 119 6.89 -6.64 -1.82
C ARG A 119 5.49 -6.60 -2.38
N GLY A 120 4.49 -6.43 -1.50
CA GLY A 120 3.09 -6.29 -1.92
C GLY A 120 2.91 -5.12 -2.88
N PHE A 121 3.45 -3.95 -2.57
CA PHE A 121 3.35 -2.76 -3.43
C PHE A 121 3.89 -3.02 -4.85
N LEU A 122 5.06 -3.64 -4.95
CA LEU A 122 5.66 -4.00 -6.24
C LEU A 122 4.82 -5.04 -7.00
N GLU A 123 4.26 -6.03 -6.31
CA GLU A 123 3.35 -7.01 -6.90
C GLU A 123 2.09 -6.35 -7.47
N GLY A 124 1.42 -5.53 -6.66
CA GLY A 124 0.21 -4.80 -7.08
C GLY A 124 0.46 -3.87 -8.27
N MET A 125 1.61 -3.21 -8.28
CA MET A 125 2.08 -2.41 -9.41
C MET A 125 2.31 -3.26 -10.66
N ALA A 126 3.04 -4.37 -10.54
CA ALA A 126 3.34 -5.23 -11.69
C ALA A 126 2.08 -5.76 -12.39
N LEU A 127 1.03 -6.06 -11.61
CA LEU A 127 -0.26 -6.52 -12.13
C LEU A 127 -1.08 -5.43 -12.82
N SER A 128 -0.78 -4.15 -12.59
CA SER A 128 -1.59 -3.02 -13.06
C SER A 128 -0.89 -2.13 -14.09
N ALA A 129 0.41 -1.86 -13.91
CA ALA A 129 1.18 -0.95 -14.76
C ALA A 129 1.52 -1.57 -16.13
N GLY A 130 1.76 -2.89 -16.19
CA GLY A 130 2.05 -3.57 -17.46
C GLY A 130 3.15 -2.87 -18.27
N GLU A 131 2.84 -2.48 -19.53
CA GLU A 131 3.77 -1.78 -20.42
C GLU A 131 4.05 -0.32 -20.00
N SER A 132 3.14 0.34 -19.26
CA SER A 132 3.28 1.75 -18.88
C SER A 132 4.46 2.00 -17.94
N LEU A 133 4.88 0.98 -17.18
CA LEU A 133 6.07 1.05 -16.33
C LEU A 133 7.36 1.31 -17.11
N GLY A 134 7.44 0.82 -18.35
CA GLY A 134 8.60 1.04 -19.22
C GLY A 134 8.68 2.48 -19.75
N GLU A 135 7.53 3.16 -19.82
CA GLU A 135 7.39 4.54 -20.29
C GLU A 135 7.48 5.58 -19.17
N ALA A 136 7.52 5.13 -17.91
CA ALA A 136 7.64 6.00 -16.75
C ALA A 136 8.95 6.82 -16.77
N PRO A 137 8.95 8.03 -16.17
CA PRO A 137 10.16 8.84 -16.01
C PRO A 137 11.30 8.08 -15.34
N ASP A 138 12.55 8.43 -15.67
CA ASP A 138 13.75 7.82 -15.10
C ASP A 138 13.71 7.79 -13.57
N GLU A 139 13.29 8.90 -12.94
CA GLU A 139 13.16 9.04 -11.49
C GLU A 139 12.20 8.00 -10.88
N ILE A 140 11.08 7.71 -11.55
CA ILE A 140 10.11 6.70 -11.09
C ILE A 140 10.69 5.30 -11.25
N ARG A 141 11.43 5.04 -12.33
CA ARG A 141 12.08 3.74 -12.55
C ARG A 141 13.21 3.48 -11.56
N GLU A 142 13.99 4.51 -11.22
CA GLU A 142 15.02 4.44 -10.17
C GLU A 142 14.39 4.16 -8.81
N LEU A 143 13.33 4.88 -8.45
CA LEU A 143 12.56 4.63 -7.22
C LEU A 143 12.07 3.18 -7.13
N ILE A 144 11.53 2.63 -8.23
CA ILE A 144 11.08 1.23 -8.29
C ILE A 144 12.27 0.27 -8.12
N ALA A 145 13.41 0.55 -8.74
CA ALA A 145 14.61 -0.27 -8.58
C ALA A 145 15.10 -0.29 -7.13
N ASP A 146 15.04 0.85 -6.44
CA ASP A 146 15.37 0.95 -5.02
C ASP A 146 14.37 0.16 -4.15
N MET A 147 13.07 0.27 -4.43
CA MET A 147 12.05 -0.55 -3.78
C MET A 147 12.31 -2.05 -3.99
N VAL A 148 12.72 -2.46 -5.19
CA VAL A 148 13.12 -3.85 -5.47
C VAL A 148 14.32 -4.26 -4.61
N ALA A 149 15.35 -3.41 -4.48
CA ALA A 149 16.49 -3.68 -3.62
C ALA A 149 16.09 -3.84 -2.14
N ILE A 150 15.22 -2.95 -1.63
CA ILE A 150 14.67 -3.02 -0.27
C ILE A 150 13.87 -4.31 -0.06
N SER A 151 13.06 -4.72 -1.05
CA SER A 151 12.26 -5.95 -0.97
C SER A 151 13.09 -7.23 -0.85
N GLN A 152 14.37 -7.18 -1.21
CA GLN A 152 15.31 -8.30 -1.20
C GLN A 152 16.14 -8.39 0.08
N VAL A 153 15.98 -7.43 1.01
CA VAL A 153 16.61 -7.51 2.33
C VAL A 153 16.14 -8.79 3.01
N SER A 154 17.11 -9.62 3.40
CA SER A 154 16.86 -10.91 4.04
C SER A 154 16.82 -10.76 5.57
N GLU A 155 16.10 -11.67 6.24
CA GLU A 155 16.01 -11.72 7.71
C GLU A 155 17.39 -11.80 8.39
N ASP A 156 18.36 -12.46 7.74
CA ASP A 156 19.73 -12.60 8.26
C ASP A 156 20.52 -11.28 8.19
N GLU A 157 20.24 -10.42 7.21
CA GLU A 157 20.92 -9.13 7.01
C GLU A 157 20.32 -8.00 7.86
N ALA A 158 19.04 -8.13 8.21
CA ALA A 158 18.27 -7.18 9.02
C ALA A 158 18.81 -7.00 10.46
N SER A 159 19.31 -8.08 11.06
CA SER A 159 19.49 -8.16 12.52
C SER A 159 20.74 -7.48 13.08
N ASP A 160 21.79 -7.28 12.27
CA ASP A 160 23.11 -6.87 12.78
C ASP A 160 23.45 -5.39 12.51
N HIS A 161 22.67 -4.69 11.67
CA HIS A 161 23.08 -3.38 11.12
C HIS A 161 22.04 -2.27 11.07
N GLU A 162 20.76 -2.53 11.37
CA GLU A 162 19.73 -1.51 11.26
C GLU A 162 19.51 -0.74 12.57
N SER A 163 19.36 0.59 12.45
CA SER A 163 19.01 1.48 13.55
C SER A 163 17.60 2.04 13.38
N GLU A 164 16.96 2.44 14.48
CA GLU A 164 15.67 3.14 14.47
C GLU A 164 15.62 4.31 13.48
N GLN A 165 16.73 5.05 13.38
CA GLN A 165 16.85 6.17 12.44
C GLN A 165 16.83 5.70 10.99
N GLN A 166 17.53 4.62 10.66
CA GLN A 166 17.56 4.08 9.29
C GLN A 166 16.20 3.54 8.88
N LEU A 167 15.52 2.80 9.77
CA LEU A 167 14.17 2.30 9.48
C LEU A 167 13.19 3.45 9.22
N LEU A 168 13.25 4.52 10.04
CA LEU A 168 12.44 5.72 9.84
C LEU A 168 12.73 6.37 8.48
N GLU A 169 14.00 6.52 8.11
CA GLU A 169 14.43 7.12 6.84
C GLU A 169 13.95 6.28 5.64
N ILE A 170 14.08 4.96 5.69
CA ILE A 170 13.60 4.06 4.63
C ILE A 170 12.08 4.08 4.56
N THR A 171 11.38 4.07 5.69
CA THR A 171 9.92 4.15 5.74
C THR A 171 9.41 5.43 5.08
N GLU A 172 10.05 6.57 5.37
CA GLU A 172 9.69 7.85 4.75
C GLU A 172 10.00 7.86 3.25
N TYR A 173 11.13 7.28 2.84
CA TYR A 173 11.47 7.12 1.42
C TYR A 173 10.40 6.31 0.67
N ILE A 174 9.98 5.18 1.25
CA ILE A 174 8.93 4.33 0.70
C ILE A 174 7.59 5.06 0.62
N ARG A 175 7.22 5.80 1.67
CA ARG A 175 5.97 6.58 1.74
C ARG A 175 5.91 7.64 0.64
N LEU A 176 6.97 8.45 0.52
CA LEU A 176 7.07 9.48 -0.52
C LEU A 176 7.14 8.85 -1.92
N GLY A 177 7.81 7.71 -2.04
CA GLY A 177 7.87 6.95 -3.27
C GLY A 177 6.50 6.48 -3.76
N ALA A 178 5.69 5.90 -2.87
CA ALA A 178 4.33 5.45 -3.19
C ALA A 178 3.45 6.62 -3.67
N LEU A 179 3.56 7.80 -3.04
CA LEU A 179 2.86 9.02 -3.45
C LEU A 179 3.35 9.56 -4.81
N ALA A 180 4.65 9.50 -5.07
CA ALA A 180 5.23 9.92 -6.35
C ALA A 180 4.74 9.02 -7.50
N VAL A 181 4.76 7.70 -7.30
CA VAL A 181 4.20 6.72 -8.24
C VAL A 181 2.72 6.99 -8.46
N PHE A 182 1.93 7.16 -7.40
CA PHE A 182 0.50 7.45 -7.54
C PHE A 182 0.27 8.71 -8.37
N THR A 183 1.02 9.78 -8.12
CA THR A 183 0.91 11.05 -8.84
C THR A 183 1.23 10.89 -10.33
N GLU A 184 2.24 10.10 -10.68
CA GLU A 184 2.65 9.85 -12.06
C GLU A 184 1.57 9.10 -12.85
N PHE A 185 1.05 8.00 -12.30
CA PHE A 185 0.11 7.13 -13.00
C PHE A 185 -1.37 7.53 -12.81
N ASN A 186 -1.67 8.53 -11.97
CA ASN A 186 -3.02 9.07 -11.76
C ASN A 186 -3.08 10.58 -12.06
N PRO A 187 -2.70 11.03 -13.28
CA PRO A 187 -2.74 12.44 -13.61
C PRO A 187 -4.18 12.97 -13.49
N PRO A 188 -4.37 14.21 -13.00
CA PRO A 188 -5.70 14.80 -12.90
C PRO A 188 -6.35 14.86 -14.28
N GLU A 189 -7.68 14.65 -14.33
CA GLU A 189 -8.43 14.80 -15.58
C GLU A 189 -8.14 16.18 -16.18
N LYS A 190 -7.68 16.17 -17.44
CA LYS A 190 -7.46 17.41 -18.19
C LYS A 190 -8.80 18.15 -18.26
N PRO A 191 -8.89 19.42 -17.82
CA PRO A 191 -10.15 20.15 -17.88
C PRO A 191 -10.66 20.16 -19.32
N ALA A 192 -11.93 19.78 -19.51
CA ALA A 192 -12.56 19.73 -20.82
C ALA A 192 -12.35 21.07 -21.54
N SER A 193 -11.69 21.03 -22.70
CA SER A 193 -11.40 22.23 -23.47
C SER A 193 -12.72 22.94 -23.83
N PRO A 194 -12.91 24.22 -23.49
CA PRO A 194 -14.13 24.97 -23.83
C PRO A 194 -14.27 25.24 -25.34
N TYR A 195 -13.38 24.71 -26.19
CA TYR A 195 -13.33 24.93 -27.64
C TYR A 195 -13.67 23.67 -28.45
N ALA A 196 -14.64 22.86 -28.04
CA ALA A 196 -15.24 21.91 -28.97
C ALA A 196 -16.12 22.70 -29.96
N PRO A 197 -15.81 22.73 -31.26
CA PRO A 197 -16.65 23.42 -32.22
C PRO A 197 -17.97 22.66 -32.37
N THR A 198 -19.08 23.28 -31.95
CA THR A 198 -20.42 22.82 -32.32
C THR A 198 -20.55 22.87 -33.84
N LEU A 199 -20.61 21.69 -34.47
CA LEU A 199 -21.01 21.57 -35.87
C LEU A 199 -22.43 22.11 -36.04
N HIS A 200 -22.58 23.15 -36.87
CA HIS A 200 -23.85 23.61 -37.42
C HIS A 200 -24.22 22.83 -38.68
#